data_AF-A0A960MDH4-F1
#
_entry.id   AF-A0A960MDH4-F1
#
_cell.length_a   1.000
_cell.length_b   1.000
_cell.length_c   1.000
_cell.angle_alpha   90.00
_cell.angle_beta   90.00
_cell.angle_gamma   90.00
#
_symmetry.space_group_name_H-M   'P 1'
#
loop_
_entity.id
_entity.type
_entity.pdbx_description
1 polymer ?
#
loop_
_entity_poly.entity_id
_entity_poly.type
_entity_poly.pdbx_seq_one_letter_code
_entity_poly.pdbx_strand_id
1 'polypeptide(L)'
;RLLSRLGDDAFGYVSSGDDGFGMIRDGSRACYLGPVIAITASEGEGMIRTLLGMTSSDRWVFWDIPDENRSAVALAEALGFEPVRVLTRMWLGDNATPGDPSRVWGLADPGLG
;
A
#
# COMPACT_ATOMS: atom_id res chain seq x y z
N ARG A 1 6.34 -3.56 17.11
CA ARG A 1 7.10 -2.61 17.98
C ARG A 1 8.39 -2.05 17.34
N LEU A 2 9.01 -2.72 16.36
CA LEU A 2 10.20 -2.22 15.65
C LEU A 2 9.85 -1.31 14.45
N LEU A 3 8.80 -1.67 13.71
CA LEU A 3 8.27 -0.90 12.57
C LEU A 3 7.81 0.53 12.93
N SER A 4 7.15 0.70 14.08
CA SER A 4 6.70 2.01 14.56
C SER A 4 7.86 2.98 14.87
N ARG A 5 9.08 2.48 15.08
CA ARG A 5 10.27 3.32 15.36
C ARG A 5 10.98 3.81 14.11
N LEU A 6 10.65 3.27 12.93
CA LEU A 6 11.23 3.74 11.66
C LEU A 6 10.63 5.08 11.20
N GLY A 7 9.44 5.45 11.70
CA GLY A 7 8.75 6.68 11.26
C GLY A 7 9.31 7.98 11.82
N ASP A 8 10.07 7.95 12.93
CA ASP A 8 10.49 9.17 13.63
C ASP A 8 11.66 9.91 12.92
N ASP A 9 12.43 9.21 12.07
CA ASP A 9 13.57 9.75 11.30
C ASP A 9 13.46 9.50 9.78
N ALA A 10 12.38 8.85 9.31
CA ALA A 10 12.18 8.53 7.90
C ALA A 10 11.16 9.47 7.25
N PHE A 11 11.34 9.72 5.94
CA PHE A 11 10.39 10.44 5.09
C PHE A 11 9.10 9.63 4.89
N GLY A 12 8.34 9.32 5.95
CA GLY A 12 7.11 8.54 5.85
C GLY A 12 6.53 8.05 7.18
N TYR A 13 5.32 7.51 7.13
CA TYR A 13 4.59 6.96 8.27
C TYR A 13 4.43 5.45 8.17
N VAL A 14 4.31 4.78 9.31
CA VAL A 14 4.18 3.33 9.40
C VAL A 14 2.99 2.97 10.30
N SER A 15 2.21 1.97 9.91
CA SER A 15 1.16 1.34 10.69
C SER A 15 1.47 -0.16 10.83
N SER A 16 1.21 -0.74 11.98
CA SER A 16 1.42 -2.17 12.22
C SER A 16 0.38 -2.71 13.20
N GLY A 17 -0.18 -3.87 12.89
CA GLY A 17 -1.08 -4.63 13.74
C GLY A 17 -0.58 -6.07 13.90
N ASP A 18 -1.39 -6.93 14.50
CA ASP A 18 -1.03 -8.33 14.73
C ASP A 18 -0.95 -9.13 13.41
N ASP A 19 -1.80 -8.75 12.43
CA ASP A 19 -2.00 -9.47 11.17
C ASP A 19 -1.66 -8.63 9.94
N GLY A 20 -0.84 -7.59 10.10
CA GLY A 20 -0.44 -6.75 8.99
C GLY A 20 0.51 -5.62 9.34
N PHE A 21 1.02 -4.99 8.29
CA PHE A 21 1.79 -3.77 8.38
C PHE A 21 1.60 -2.94 7.12
N GLY A 22 1.82 -1.64 7.23
CA GLY A 22 1.81 -0.76 6.08
C GLY A 22 2.66 0.47 6.30
N MET A 23 3.05 1.10 5.23
CA MET A 23 3.71 2.40 5.27
C MET A 23 3.25 3.31 4.14
N ILE A 24 3.44 4.60 4.35
CA ILE A 24 3.36 5.61 3.30
C ILE A 24 4.66 6.41 3.32
N ARG A 25 5.27 6.59 2.15
CA ARG A 25 6.54 7.30 2.00
C ARG A 25 6.31 8.66 1.36
N ASP A 26 6.83 9.71 1.98
CA ASP A 26 6.95 11.03 1.38
C ASP A 26 8.02 11.02 0.28
N GLY A 27 7.57 11.24 -0.95
CA GLY A 27 8.43 11.62 -2.05
C GLY A 27 8.43 13.14 -2.24
N SER A 28 9.39 13.65 -3.01
CA SER A 28 9.53 15.09 -3.25
C SER A 28 8.33 15.77 -3.93
N ARG A 29 7.47 14.99 -4.62
CA ARG A 29 6.31 15.50 -5.38
C ARG A 29 4.96 14.92 -4.95
N ALA A 30 4.97 13.78 -4.27
CA ALA A 30 3.79 13.01 -3.90
C ALA A 30 4.17 12.01 -2.80
N CYS A 31 3.18 11.49 -2.10
CA CYS A 31 3.31 10.39 -1.15
C CYS A 31 2.99 9.07 -1.86
N TYR A 32 3.68 8.01 -1.48
CA TYR A 32 3.53 6.68 -2.09
C TYR A 32 3.06 5.70 -1.02
N LEU A 33 1.84 5.20 -1.16
CA LEU A 33 1.19 4.31 -0.21
C LEU A 33 1.60 2.87 -0.50
N GLY A 34 2.60 2.40 0.24
CA GLY A 34 3.07 1.02 0.15
C GLY A 34 4.49 0.82 0.68
N PRO A 35 4.86 -0.43 1.03
CA PRO A 35 3.98 -1.60 0.97
C PRO A 35 2.91 -1.58 2.07
N VAL A 36 1.75 -2.17 1.80
CA VAL A 36 0.71 -2.47 2.79
C VAL A 36 0.29 -3.92 2.63
N ILE A 37 0.44 -4.71 3.68
CA ILE A 37 0.12 -6.14 3.74
C ILE A 37 -0.84 -6.36 4.90
N ALA A 38 -1.94 -7.05 4.66
CA ALA A 38 -2.91 -7.41 5.69
C ALA A 38 -3.56 -8.75 5.38
N ILE A 39 -3.77 -9.58 6.41
CA ILE A 39 -4.41 -10.89 6.26
C ILE A 39 -5.92 -10.76 6.06
N THR A 40 -6.55 -9.77 6.68
CA THR A 40 -8.01 -9.57 6.60
C THR A 40 -8.35 -8.23 5.95
N ALA A 41 -9.56 -8.14 5.37
CA ALA A 41 -10.02 -6.90 4.76
C ALA A 41 -10.18 -5.78 5.78
N SER A 42 -10.76 -6.08 6.95
CA SER A 42 -10.91 -5.10 8.03
C SER A 42 -9.57 -4.48 8.44
N GLU A 43 -8.53 -5.30 8.57
CA GLU A 43 -7.19 -4.83 8.95
C GLU A 43 -6.59 -3.95 7.84
N GLY A 44 -6.70 -4.40 6.57
CA GLY A 44 -6.22 -3.65 5.42
C GLY A 44 -6.89 -2.29 5.28
N GLU A 45 -8.22 -2.23 5.35
CA GLU A 45 -8.96 -0.97 5.30
C GLU A 45 -8.57 -0.02 6.45
N GLY A 46 -8.44 -0.56 7.66
CA GLY A 46 -8.01 0.20 8.84
C GLY A 46 -6.62 0.81 8.66
N MET A 47 -5.67 0.04 8.14
CA MET A 47 -4.31 0.52 7.87
C MET A 47 -4.28 1.59 6.79
N ILE A 48 -4.99 1.40 5.67
CA ILE A 48 -5.06 2.40 4.59
C ILE A 48 -5.60 3.73 5.11
N ARG A 49 -6.73 3.69 5.84
CA ARG A 49 -7.33 4.91 6.41
C ARG A 49 -6.39 5.60 7.41
N THR A 50 -5.69 4.81 8.23
CA THR A 50 -4.72 5.32 9.19
C THR A 50 -3.56 6.03 8.50
N LEU A 51 -2.96 5.40 7.49
CA LEU A 51 -1.81 5.95 6.74
C LEU A 51 -2.18 7.19 5.94
N LEU A 52 -3.35 7.20 5.29
CA LEU A 52 -3.86 8.38 4.58
C LEU A 52 -4.13 9.54 5.56
N GLY A 53 -4.68 9.24 6.74
CA GLY A 53 -4.94 10.26 7.78
C GLY A 53 -3.67 10.88 8.37
N MET A 54 -2.50 10.25 8.20
CA MET A 54 -1.21 10.80 8.61
C MET A 54 -0.59 11.73 7.56
N THR A 55 -1.12 11.71 6.32
CA THR A 55 -0.57 12.49 5.21
C THR A 55 -1.20 13.89 5.17
N SER A 56 -0.42 14.92 4.81
CA SER A 56 -0.95 16.27 4.61
C SER A 56 -1.92 16.31 3.42
N SER A 57 -3.05 17.01 3.60
CA SER A 57 -4.15 17.05 2.62
C SER A 57 -3.82 17.79 1.32
N ASP A 58 -2.71 18.52 1.26
CA ASP A 58 -2.22 19.25 0.08
C ASP A 58 -1.30 18.42 -0.82
N ARG A 59 -1.04 17.15 -0.46
CA ARG A 59 -0.13 16.25 -1.17
C ARG A 59 -0.90 15.21 -1.98
N TRP A 60 -0.44 14.96 -3.21
CA TRP A 60 -0.91 13.84 -4.01
C TRP A 60 -0.46 12.52 -3.37
N VAL A 61 -1.34 11.52 -3.36
CA VAL A 61 -1.02 10.15 -2.95
C VAL A 61 -1.15 9.22 -4.15
N PHE A 62 -0.10 8.45 -4.42
CA PHE A 62 -0.14 7.34 -5.36
C PHE A 62 -0.28 6.03 -4.60
N TRP A 63 -1.15 5.16 -5.11
CA TRP A 63 -1.48 3.89 -4.51
C TRP A 63 -1.53 2.81 -5.60
N ASP A 64 -0.50 1.96 -5.63
CA ASP A 64 -0.42 0.86 -6.59
C ASP A 64 -1.07 -0.39 -5.98
N ILE A 65 -2.21 -0.80 -6.54
CA ILE A 65 -3.05 -1.90 -6.04
C ILE A 65 -2.99 -3.06 -7.03
N PRO A 66 -2.72 -4.31 -6.59
CA PRO A 66 -2.91 -5.48 -7.44
C PRO A 66 -4.39 -5.68 -7.78
N ASP A 67 -4.71 -5.92 -9.06
CA ASP A 67 -6.09 -6.07 -9.56
C ASP A 67 -6.88 -7.19 -8.83
N GLU A 68 -6.18 -8.21 -8.33
CA GLU A 68 -6.76 -9.32 -7.58
C GLU A 68 -7.23 -8.91 -6.18
N ASN A 69 -6.69 -7.83 -5.59
CA ASN A 69 -7.18 -7.30 -4.31
C ASN A 69 -8.41 -6.42 -4.51
N ARG A 70 -9.55 -7.07 -4.78
CA ARG A 70 -10.82 -6.41 -5.04
C ARG A 70 -11.30 -5.51 -3.90
N SER A 71 -10.94 -5.84 -2.66
CA SER A 71 -11.27 -5.01 -1.49
C SER A 71 -10.48 -3.71 -1.49
N ALA A 72 -9.18 -3.75 -1.79
CA ALA A 72 -8.37 -2.54 -1.93
C ALA A 72 -8.84 -1.67 -3.10
N VAL A 73 -9.17 -2.27 -4.26
CA VAL A 73 -9.72 -1.54 -5.42
C VAL A 73 -11.03 -0.83 -5.05
N ALA A 74 -11.97 -1.54 -4.43
CA ALA A 74 -13.24 -0.95 -4.02
C ALA A 74 -13.05 0.16 -2.97
N LEU A 75 -12.10 0.00 -2.06
CA LEU A 75 -11.77 1.05 -1.10
C LEU A 75 -11.18 2.29 -1.80
N ALA A 76 -10.28 2.12 -2.76
CA ALA A 76 -9.69 3.21 -3.53
C ALA A 76 -10.77 4.04 -4.25
N GLU A 77 -11.70 3.38 -4.94
CA GLU A 77 -12.84 4.01 -5.59
C GLU A 77 -13.72 4.76 -4.57
N ALA A 78 -14.03 4.13 -3.44
CA ALA A 78 -14.83 4.76 -2.37
C ALA A 78 -14.15 5.96 -1.71
N LEU A 79 -12.81 6.02 -1.73
CA LEU A 79 -12.01 7.13 -1.24
C LEU A 79 -11.76 8.21 -2.32
N GLY A 80 -12.27 8.02 -3.54
CA GLY A 80 -12.13 8.97 -4.65
C GLY A 80 -10.77 8.93 -5.34
N PHE A 81 -10.02 7.84 -5.23
CA PHE A 81 -8.84 7.62 -6.07
C PHE A 81 -9.28 7.32 -7.51
N GLU A 82 -8.50 7.83 -8.46
CA GLU A 82 -8.72 7.60 -9.89
C GLU A 82 -7.55 6.80 -10.49
N PRO A 83 -7.81 5.84 -11.40
CA PRO A 83 -6.74 5.12 -12.08
C PRO A 83 -5.86 6.06 -12.91
N VAL A 84 -4.56 6.08 -12.61
CA VAL A 84 -3.58 6.95 -13.30
C VAL A 84 -2.72 6.17 -14.31
N ARG A 85 -2.58 4.86 -14.12
CA ARG A 85 -1.85 3.92 -14.98
C ARG A 85 -2.27 2.49 -14.67
N VAL A 86 -2.05 1.59 -15.62
CA VAL A 86 -2.20 0.14 -15.44
C VAL A 86 -0.86 -0.50 -15.78
N LEU A 87 -0.38 -1.38 -14.90
CA LEU A 87 0.85 -2.14 -15.07
C LEU A 87 0.57 -3.63 -14.94
N THR A 88 1.20 -4.44 -15.78
CA THR A 88 1.10 -5.90 -15.69
C THR A 88 2.33 -6.45 -14.99
N ARG A 89 2.10 -7.25 -13.94
CA ARG A 89 3.19 -7.98 -13.27
C ARG A 89 3.72 -9.08 -14.20
N MET A 90 5.03 -9.11 -14.40
CA MET A 90 5.70 -10.07 -15.28
C MET A 90 6.71 -10.89 -14.49
N TRP A 91 6.90 -12.15 -14.88
CA TRP A 91 7.97 -13.01 -14.39
C TRP A 91 8.58 -13.77 -15.58
N LEU A 92 9.86 -14.13 -15.47
CA LEU A 92 10.55 -14.92 -16.48
C LEU A 92 10.57 -16.40 -16.05
N GLY A 93 10.02 -17.28 -16.88
CA GLY A 93 9.96 -18.72 -16.61
C GLY A 93 8.80 -19.11 -15.70
N ASP A 94 9.01 -20.12 -14.85
CA ASP A 94 7.99 -20.59 -13.91
C ASP A 94 7.95 -19.73 -12.64
N ASN A 95 6.76 -19.28 -12.25
CA ASN A 95 6.56 -18.55 -11.01
C ASN A 95 6.34 -19.54 -9.85
N ALA A 96 7.43 -20.04 -9.27
CA ALA A 96 7.37 -21.03 -8.19
C ALA A 96 6.74 -20.48 -6.90
N THR A 97 6.69 -19.15 -6.72
CA THR A 97 6.19 -18.49 -5.50
C THR A 97 5.43 -17.21 -5.84
N PRO A 98 4.18 -17.30 -6.33
CA PRO A 98 3.42 -16.14 -6.78
C PRO A 98 2.95 -15.21 -5.64
N GLY A 99 3.04 -15.65 -4.38
CA GLY A 99 2.47 -14.95 -3.23
C GLY A 99 0.94 -15.02 -3.22
N ASP A 100 0.31 -14.18 -2.40
CA ASP A 100 -1.15 -14.01 -2.34
C ASP A 100 -1.49 -12.53 -2.57
N PRO A 101 -1.74 -12.11 -3.83
CA PRO A 101 -2.06 -10.72 -4.16
C PRO A 101 -3.29 -10.17 -3.42
N SER A 102 -4.21 -11.02 -2.96
CA SER A 102 -5.38 -10.58 -2.20
C SER A 102 -5.04 -10.01 -0.81
N ARG A 103 -3.83 -10.29 -0.31
CA ARG A 103 -3.29 -9.76 0.95
C ARG A 103 -2.42 -8.52 0.76
N VAL A 104 -2.12 -8.15 -0.48
CA VAL A 104 -1.29 -7.01 -0.82
C VAL A 104 -2.20 -5.82 -1.09
N TRP A 105 -2.28 -4.91 -0.13
CA TRP A 105 -3.12 -3.72 -0.19
C TRP A 105 -2.43 -2.56 -0.89
N GLY A 106 -1.10 -2.52 -0.90
CA GLY A 106 -0.32 -1.56 -1.67
C GLY A 106 1.08 -2.09 -1.95
N LEU A 107 1.60 -1.90 -3.16
CA LEU A 107 2.96 -2.28 -3.55
C LEU A 107 3.98 -1.25 -3.05
N ALA A 108 5.19 -1.70 -2.69
CA ALA A 108 6.28 -0.81 -2.26
C ALA A 108 6.74 0.13 -3.38
N ASP A 109 6.85 -0.44 -4.58
CA ASP A 109 7.17 0.20 -5.85
C ASP A 109 6.81 -0.83 -6.94
N PRO A 110 6.39 -0.43 -8.15
CA PRO A 110 6.11 -1.36 -9.23
C PRO A 110 7.26 -2.29 -9.63
N GLY A 111 8.51 -1.87 -9.41
CA GLY A 111 9.71 -2.68 -9.66
C GLY A 111 10.14 -3.55 -8.48
N LEU A 112 9.54 -3.36 -7.30
CA LEU A 112 9.86 -4.09 -6.06
C LEU A 112 8.67 -4.92 -5.54
N GLY A 113 7.62 -5.05 -6.35
CA GLY A 113 6.45 -5.87 -6.08
C GLY A 113 6.72 -7.31 -6.39
#